data_AF-A0A3C0G7C4-F1
#
_entry.id   AF-A0A3C0G7C4-F1
#
_cell.length_a   1.000
_cell.length_b   1.000
_cell.length_c   1.000
_cell.angle_alpha   90.00
_cell.angle_beta   90.00
_cell.angle_gamma   90.00
#
_symmetry.space_group_name_H-M   'P 1'
#
loop_
_entity.id
_entity.type
_entity.pdbx_description
1 polymer ?
#
loop_
_entity_poly.entity_id
_entity_poly.type
_entity_poly.pdbx_seq_one_letter_code
_entity_poly.pdbx_strand_id
1 'polypeptide(L)'
;PKWNIDHTYFKIDELEKIEGLITPKTKIIYAETLTNPGVDVLDLEELGKIAKKNNLILIIDNCFASPYLQQPIKFGADLVIHSGTKLMDGQGRVLAGITVGSADLMDKVYRFSRITGPALSPFNAWVLAKSLD
;
A
#
# COMPACT_ATOMS: atom_id res chain seq x y z
N PRO A 1 -1.62 -12.36 -19.12
CA PRO A 1 -1.39 -10.96 -18.68
C PRO A 1 -1.30 -10.01 -19.89
N LYS A 2 -2.16 -8.97 -19.97
CA LYS A 2 -2.20 -8.05 -21.13
C LYS A 2 -0.99 -7.09 -21.24
N TRP A 3 -0.18 -6.99 -20.19
CA TRP A 3 0.89 -5.98 -20.06
C TRP A 3 2.26 -6.57 -19.66
N ASN A 4 2.45 -7.89 -19.77
CA ASN A 4 3.70 -8.59 -19.40
C ASN A 4 4.22 -8.30 -17.97
N ILE A 5 3.31 -8.00 -17.04
CA ILE A 5 3.60 -7.95 -15.61
C ILE A 5 3.40 -9.34 -15.02
N ASP A 6 4.43 -9.85 -14.36
CA ASP A 6 4.43 -11.15 -13.68
C ASP A 6 4.33 -10.97 -12.17
N HIS A 7 3.92 -12.02 -11.46
CA HIS A 7 3.74 -11.98 -10.01
C HIS A 7 4.04 -13.34 -9.37
N THR A 8 4.45 -13.32 -8.10
CA THR A 8 4.66 -14.51 -7.29
C THR A 8 4.12 -14.22 -5.89
N TYR A 9 3.39 -15.17 -5.33
CA TYR A 9 2.79 -15.05 -4.01
C TYR A 9 3.71 -15.66 -2.96
N PHE A 10 3.69 -15.09 -1.76
CA PHE A 10 4.24 -15.68 -0.55
C PHE A 10 3.15 -15.66 0.53
N LYS A 11 3.27 -16.56 1.51
CA LYS A 11 2.37 -16.55 2.67
C LYS A 11 2.98 -15.75 3.80
N ILE A 12 2.13 -15.30 4.71
CA ILE A 12 2.51 -14.46 5.86
C ILE A 12 3.43 -15.19 6.83
N ASP A 13 3.33 -16.52 6.92
CA ASP A 13 4.17 -17.39 7.73
C ASP A 13 5.46 -17.83 7.04
N GLU A 14 5.75 -17.31 5.84
CA GLU A 14 6.89 -17.73 5.00
C GLU A 14 7.80 -16.54 4.62
N LEU A 15 7.99 -15.57 5.53
CA LEU A 15 8.87 -14.41 5.27
C LEU A 15 10.29 -14.83 4.87
N GLU A 16 10.79 -15.90 5.47
CA GLU A 16 12.12 -16.45 5.19
C GLU A 16 12.28 -16.95 3.74
N LYS A 17 11.17 -17.24 3.04
CA LYS A 17 11.19 -17.71 1.65
C LYS A 17 11.18 -16.55 0.64
N ILE A 18 10.83 -15.33 1.06
CA ILE A 18 10.66 -14.18 0.16
C ILE A 18 11.93 -13.92 -0.65
N GLU A 19 13.10 -13.97 -0.03
CA GLU A 19 14.37 -13.73 -0.74
C GLU A 19 14.60 -14.71 -1.90
N GLY A 20 14.18 -15.98 -1.76
CA GLY A 20 14.30 -16.99 -2.80
C GLY A 20 13.34 -16.79 -3.98
N LEU A 21 12.28 -15.99 -3.80
CA LEU A 21 11.31 -15.65 -4.84
C LEU A 21 11.72 -14.40 -5.64
N ILE A 22 12.71 -13.63 -5.14
CA ILE A 22 13.18 -12.42 -5.81
C ILE A 22 13.99 -12.81 -7.05
N THR A 23 13.65 -12.19 -8.17
CA THR A 23 14.36 -12.34 -9.45
C THR A 23 14.94 -11.00 -9.89
N PRO A 24 15.85 -10.97 -10.88
CA PRO A 24 16.33 -9.70 -11.45
C PRO A 24 15.22 -8.81 -12.05
N LYS A 25 14.05 -9.40 -12.35
CA LYS A 25 12.88 -8.69 -12.87
C LYS A 25 11.99 -8.11 -11.76
N THR A 26 12.14 -8.56 -10.51
CA THR A 26 11.35 -8.07 -9.38
C THR A 26 11.63 -6.58 -9.16
N LYS A 27 10.57 -5.79 -8.97
CA LYS A 27 10.65 -4.34 -8.73
C LYS A 27 9.92 -3.88 -7.48
N ILE A 28 8.91 -4.64 -7.05
CA ILE A 28 7.98 -4.25 -6.00
C ILE A 28 7.74 -5.47 -5.11
N ILE A 29 7.67 -5.22 -3.81
CA ILE A 29 7.00 -6.10 -2.85
C ILE A 29 5.70 -5.40 -2.45
N TYR A 30 4.58 -6.10 -2.57
CA TYR A 30 3.26 -5.63 -2.15
C TYR A 30 2.76 -6.54 -1.03
N ALA A 31 2.35 -5.97 0.09
CA ALA A 31 1.79 -6.73 1.21
C ALA A 31 0.64 -5.97 1.88
N GLU A 32 -0.23 -6.72 2.54
CA GLU A 32 -1.29 -6.20 3.43
C GLU A 32 -0.99 -6.72 4.85
N THR A 33 -1.20 -5.88 5.86
CA THR A 33 -0.99 -6.21 7.27
C THR A 33 -2.28 -5.96 8.04
N LEU A 34 -2.69 -6.96 8.85
CA LEU A 34 -4.08 -7.30 9.13
C LEU A 34 -4.79 -7.75 7.85
N THR A 35 -4.43 -8.94 7.39
CA THR A 35 -5.00 -9.49 6.15
C THR A 35 -6.48 -9.72 6.27
N ASN A 36 -7.20 -9.43 5.19
CA ASN A 36 -8.62 -9.76 5.12
C ASN A 36 -8.81 -11.19 4.59
N PRO A 37 -9.50 -12.11 5.29
CA PRO A 37 -10.18 -12.00 6.60
C PRO A 37 -9.38 -12.56 7.80
N GLY A 38 -8.15 -13.02 7.59
CA GLY A 38 -7.35 -13.76 8.60
C GLY A 38 -6.85 -12.92 9.78
N VAL A 39 -6.80 -11.59 9.62
CA VAL A 39 -6.23 -10.63 10.59
C VAL A 39 -4.78 -10.96 10.94
N ASP A 40 -4.07 -11.59 10.01
CA ASP A 40 -2.69 -11.96 10.23
C ASP A 40 -1.80 -10.71 10.19
N VAL A 41 -0.86 -10.65 11.12
CA VAL A 41 0.09 -9.53 11.24
C VAL A 41 1.40 -9.95 10.61
N LEU A 42 1.83 -9.17 9.61
CA LEU A 42 3.13 -9.37 8.98
C LEU A 42 4.20 -8.56 9.73
N ASP A 43 5.40 -9.12 9.88
CA ASP A 43 6.55 -8.35 10.36
C ASP A 43 7.00 -7.35 9.28
N LEU A 44 6.53 -6.12 9.41
CA LEU A 44 6.87 -5.04 8.49
C LEU A 44 8.34 -4.64 8.56
N GLU A 45 8.99 -4.78 9.72
CA GLU A 45 10.39 -4.40 9.87
C GLU A 45 11.29 -5.38 9.09
N GLU A 46 11.01 -6.67 9.21
CA GLU A 46 11.72 -7.70 8.45
C GLU A 46 11.47 -7.56 6.95
N LEU A 47 10.21 -7.30 6.55
CA LEU A 47 9.89 -7.07 5.14
C LEU A 47 10.59 -5.81 4.59
N GLY A 48 10.67 -4.75 5.40
CA GLY A 48 11.42 -3.53 5.08
C GLY A 48 12.92 -3.79 4.88
N LYS A 49 13.52 -4.64 5.72
CA LYS A 49 14.93 -5.06 5.56
C LYS A 49 15.14 -5.82 4.25
N ILE A 50 14.26 -6.78 3.94
CA ILE A 50 14.34 -7.58 2.70
C ILE A 50 14.20 -6.68 1.46
N ALA A 51 13.21 -5.78 1.45
CA ALA A 51 12.98 -4.85 0.35
C ALA A 51 14.19 -3.95 0.12
N LYS A 52 14.72 -3.35 1.20
CA LYS A 52 15.88 -2.46 1.15
C LYS A 52 17.15 -3.19 0.68
N LYS A 53 17.42 -4.39 1.18
CA LYS A 53 18.57 -5.23 0.79
C LYS A 53 18.58 -5.51 -0.72
N ASN A 54 17.40 -5.68 -1.31
CA ASN A 54 17.25 -6.01 -2.73
C ASN A 54 16.90 -4.78 -3.61
N ASN A 55 16.91 -3.57 -3.05
CA ASN A 55 16.56 -2.33 -3.73
C ASN A 55 15.18 -2.38 -4.43
N LEU A 56 14.19 -2.90 -3.71
CA LEU A 56 12.80 -3.03 -4.14
C LEU A 56 11.93 -1.96 -3.50
N ILE A 57 10.88 -1.54 -4.19
CA ILE A 57 9.86 -0.66 -3.62
C ILE A 57 8.93 -1.51 -2.74
N LEU A 58 8.82 -1.15 -1.45
CA LEU A 58 7.88 -1.78 -0.53
C LEU A 58 6.56 -1.00 -0.48
N ILE A 59 5.47 -1.66 -0.88
CA ILE A 59 4.10 -1.13 -0.83
C ILE A 59 3.32 -1.89 0.25
N ILE A 60 2.78 -1.15 1.22
CA ILE A 60 1.94 -1.71 2.27
C ILE A 60 0.51 -1.18 2.14
N ASP A 61 -0.44 -2.09 1.97
CA ASP A 61 -1.85 -1.79 2.19
C ASP A 61 -2.13 -1.77 3.70
N ASN A 62 -2.56 -0.61 4.19
CA ASN A 62 -2.84 -0.34 5.59
C ASN A 62 -4.31 0.07 5.81
N CYS A 63 -5.22 -0.50 5.02
CA CYS A 63 -6.66 -0.24 5.14
C CYS A 63 -7.24 -0.57 6.53
N PHE A 64 -6.81 -1.68 7.15
CA PHE A 64 -7.40 -2.18 8.39
C PHE A 64 -6.90 -1.46 9.64
N ALA A 65 -5.59 -1.24 9.78
CA ALA A 65 -5.06 -0.57 10.97
C ALA A 65 -5.24 0.95 10.90
N SER A 66 -5.32 1.54 9.70
CA SER A 66 -5.32 3.01 9.48
C SER A 66 -4.00 3.66 9.95
N PRO A 67 -3.70 4.92 9.58
CA PRO A 67 -2.48 5.59 10.02
C PRO A 67 -2.47 5.91 11.52
N TYR A 68 -3.61 5.76 12.20
CA TYR A 68 -3.73 5.96 13.64
C TYR A 68 -3.10 4.79 14.43
N LEU A 69 -3.34 3.53 14.02
CA LEU A 69 -2.83 2.36 14.75
C LEU A 69 -1.49 1.85 14.21
N GLN A 70 -1.23 1.99 12.91
CA GLN A 70 0.01 1.51 12.30
C GLN A 70 0.53 2.49 11.25
N GLN A 71 1.84 2.73 11.26
CA GLN A 71 2.51 3.64 10.32
C GLN A 71 3.61 2.88 9.56
N PRO A 72 3.28 2.16 8.47
CA PRO A 72 4.21 1.30 7.74
C PRO A 72 5.49 1.98 7.27
N ILE A 73 5.45 3.29 7.01
CA ILE A 73 6.63 4.09 6.62
C ILE A 73 7.74 4.00 7.67
N LYS A 74 7.38 3.93 8.97
CA LYS A 74 8.36 3.76 10.06
C LYS A 74 9.08 2.41 10.03
N PHE A 75 8.52 1.42 9.34
CA PHE A 75 9.06 0.07 9.18
C PHE A 75 9.71 -0.15 7.82
N GLY A 76 9.87 0.91 7.01
CA GLY A 76 10.57 0.85 5.73
C GLY A 76 9.67 0.72 4.50
N ALA A 77 8.35 0.91 4.63
CA ALA A 77 7.48 1.02 3.46
C ALA A 77 7.76 2.32 2.67
N ASP A 78 7.91 2.19 1.36
CA ASP A 78 8.08 3.33 0.45
C ASP A 78 6.73 3.95 0.07
N LEU A 79 5.69 3.11 -0.05
CA LEU A 79 4.32 3.50 -0.33
C LEU A 79 3.37 2.85 0.67
N VAL A 80 2.40 3.63 1.14
CA VAL A 80 1.28 3.16 1.94
C VAL A 80 -0.02 3.45 1.20
N ILE A 81 -0.85 2.42 1.04
CA ILE A 81 -2.15 2.51 0.39
C ILE A 81 -3.24 2.40 1.45
N HIS A 82 -4.26 3.24 1.32
CA HIS A 82 -5.46 3.19 2.14
C HIS A 82 -6.70 3.26 1.27
N SER A 83 -7.71 2.50 1.65
CA SER A 83 -9.08 2.66 1.19
C SER A 83 -9.75 3.70 2.09
N GLY A 84 -9.90 4.91 1.56
CA GLY A 84 -10.63 5.98 2.24
C GLY A 84 -12.08 5.61 2.55
N THR A 85 -12.66 4.70 1.77
CA THR A 85 -14.01 4.16 1.94
C THR A 85 -14.26 3.49 3.30
N LYS A 86 -13.21 2.95 3.92
CA LYS A 86 -13.31 2.09 5.10
C LYS A 86 -13.35 2.93 6.38
N LEU A 87 -12.33 2.77 7.24
CA LEU A 87 -12.27 3.45 8.53
C LEU A 87 -12.07 4.97 8.42
N MET A 88 -11.57 5.47 7.28
CA MET A 88 -11.34 6.90 7.09
C MET A 88 -12.64 7.67 6.82
N ASP A 89 -13.56 7.16 6.00
CA ASP A 89 -14.92 7.71 5.95
C ASP A 89 -15.72 7.30 7.20
N GLY A 90 -15.60 6.04 7.62
CA GLY A 90 -16.22 5.49 8.83
C GLY A 90 -17.73 5.29 8.77
N GLN A 91 -18.40 5.81 7.72
CA GLN A 91 -19.86 5.84 7.61
C GLN A 91 -20.40 5.20 6.32
N GLY A 92 -19.53 4.75 5.41
CA GLY A 92 -19.91 4.14 4.13
C GLY A 92 -20.52 5.11 3.10
N ARG A 93 -20.22 6.41 3.19
CA ARG A 93 -20.86 7.47 2.37
C ARG A 93 -20.15 7.70 1.04
N VAL A 94 -18.83 7.51 0.99
CA VAL A 94 -18.02 7.85 -0.19
C VAL A 94 -16.95 6.80 -0.47
N LEU A 95 -16.59 6.69 -1.75
CA LEU A 95 -15.46 5.88 -2.20
C LEU A 95 -14.22 6.76 -2.38
N ALA A 96 -13.08 6.28 -1.89
CA ALA A 96 -11.78 6.87 -2.17
C ALA A 96 -10.63 5.89 -1.99
N GLY A 97 -9.53 6.16 -2.70
CA GLY A 97 -8.22 5.59 -2.47
C GLY A 97 -7.23 6.71 -2.12
N ILE A 98 -6.33 6.43 -1.19
CA ILE A 98 -5.27 7.34 -0.76
C ILE A 98 -3.95 6.58 -0.86
N THR A 99 -2.94 7.24 -1.42
CA THR A 99 -1.57 6.73 -1.46
C THR A 99 -0.66 7.76 -0.83
N VAL A 100 0.22 7.31 0.07
CA VAL A 100 1.19 8.12 0.80
C VAL A 100 2.58 7.58 0.53
N GLY A 101 3.55 8.46 0.28
CA GLY A 101 4.94 8.09 0.06
C GLY A 101 5.84 9.31 -0.10
N SER A 102 7.10 9.09 -0.52
CA SER A 102 8.04 10.18 -0.78
C SER A 102 7.59 11.06 -1.94
N ALA A 103 8.03 12.33 -1.96
CA ALA A 103 7.67 13.28 -3.01
C ALA A 103 8.02 12.77 -4.42
N ASP A 104 9.19 12.13 -4.57
CA ASP A 104 9.65 11.60 -5.85
C ASP A 104 8.78 10.44 -6.36
N LEU A 105 8.30 9.58 -5.46
CA LEU A 105 7.37 8.51 -5.83
C LEU A 105 5.98 9.08 -6.13
N MET A 106 5.51 10.05 -5.32
CA MET A 106 4.22 10.70 -5.51
C MET A 106 4.15 11.49 -6.82
N ASP A 107 5.23 12.11 -7.27
CA ASP A 107 5.27 12.77 -8.59
C ASP A 107 5.03 11.76 -9.73
N LYS A 108 5.64 10.57 -9.65
CA LYS A 108 5.41 9.49 -10.65
C LYS A 108 3.96 9.02 -10.64
N VAL A 109 3.41 8.74 -9.45
CA VAL A 109 2.01 8.31 -9.28
C VAL A 109 1.05 9.39 -9.79
N TYR A 110 1.27 10.65 -9.40
CA TYR A 110 0.44 11.78 -9.79
C TYR A 110 0.43 11.98 -11.30
N ARG A 111 1.60 11.96 -11.97
CA ARG A 111 1.69 12.10 -13.43
C ARG A 111 0.94 10.98 -14.15
N PHE A 112 1.04 9.74 -13.67
CA PHE A 112 0.29 8.62 -14.22
C PHE A 112 -1.23 8.80 -14.03
N SER A 113 -1.67 9.16 -12.83
CA SER A 113 -3.08 9.40 -12.51
C SER A 113 -3.67 10.57 -13.31
N ARG A 114 -2.88 11.62 -13.56
CA ARG A 114 -3.31 12.76 -14.39
C ARG A 114 -3.62 12.35 -15.83
N ILE A 115 -2.91 11.35 -16.36
CA ILE A 115 -3.11 10.86 -17.75
C ILE A 115 -4.24 9.82 -17.81
N THR A 116 -4.35 8.96 -16.80
CA THR A 116 -5.29 7.83 -16.78
C THR A 116 -6.66 8.16 -16.20
N GLY A 117 -6.80 9.28 -15.49
CA GLY A 117 -8.07 9.80 -15.00
C GLY A 117 -8.62 9.28 -13.65
N PRO A 118 -7.95 8.48 -12.80
CA PRO A 118 -8.47 8.17 -11.46
C PRO A 118 -8.38 9.40 -10.55
N ALA A 119 -9.35 10.30 -10.69
CA ALA A 119 -9.48 11.52 -9.91
C ALA A 119 -10.64 11.41 -8.91
N LEU A 120 -10.41 11.86 -7.68
CA LEU A 120 -11.43 11.89 -6.64
C LEU A 120 -12.36 13.11 -6.82
N SER A 121 -13.66 12.91 -6.68
CA SER A 121 -14.63 14.02 -6.62
C SER A 121 -14.26 15.00 -5.48
N PRO A 122 -14.25 16.32 -5.73
CA PRO A 122 -14.04 17.31 -4.66
C PRO A 122 -15.04 17.16 -3.50
N PHE A 123 -16.27 16.74 -3.80
CA PHE A 123 -17.27 16.45 -2.77
C PHE A 123 -16.86 15.26 -1.90
N ASN A 124 -16.40 14.17 -2.50
CA ASN A 124 -15.92 13.00 -1.75
C ASN A 124 -14.68 13.35 -0.90
N ALA A 125 -13.78 14.17 -1.44
CA ALA A 125 -12.62 14.65 -0.70
C ALA A 125 -13.04 15.48 0.53
N TRP A 126 -14.05 16.35 0.39
CA TRP A 126 -14.59 17.12 1.51
C TRP A 126 -15.26 16.24 2.57
N VAL A 127 -16.06 15.24 2.15
CA VAL A 127 -16.70 14.29 3.07
C VAL A 127 -15.65 13.53 3.90
N LEU A 128 -14.56 13.07 3.26
CA LEU A 128 -13.46 12.38 3.95
C LEU A 128 -12.72 13.30 4.91
N ALA A 129 -12.38 14.52 4.48
CA ALA A 129 -11.73 15.50 5.34
C ALA A 129 -12.57 15.74 6.62
N LYS A 130 -13.89 15.78 6.49
CA LYS A 130 -14.81 15.93 7.63
C LYS A 130 -14.94 14.71 8.53
N SER A 131 -14.62 13.52 8.06
CA SER A 131 -14.55 12.32 8.91
C SER A 131 -13.25 12.22 9.70
N LEU A 132 -12.18 12.85 9.21
CA LEU A 132 -10.85 12.80 9.80
C LEU A 132 -10.61 13.94 10.81
N ASP A 133 -11.41 15.02 10.73
CA ASP A 133 -11.51 16.10 11.73
C ASP A 133 -12.16 15.60 13.04
#